data_AF-A0A950WLF4-F1
#
_entry.id   AF-A0A950WLF4-F1
#
_cell.length_a   1.000
_cell.length_b   1.000
_cell.length_c   1.000
_cell.angle_alpha   90.00
_cell.angle_beta   90.00
_cell.angle_gamma   90.00
#
_symmetry.space_group_name_H-M   'P 1'
#
loop_
_entity.id
_entity.type
_entity.pdbx_description
1 polymer ?
#
loop_
_entity_poly.entity_id
_entity_poly.type
_entity_poly.pdbx_seq_one_letter_code
_entity_poly.pdbx_strand_id
1 'polypeptide(L)'
;ARVAALCGIVVAQLSGDGPIVTILAMLGVSIAIGLINGTLIAKAKVNPFVVTLGMLSIAYSLTLLVSGGRVIRNHDPWLASVAQGDIGPIPKAVVLFLLVATLVHFLLSRTQFGRHVYAVGGNFEASRLAGIRVDRLLIVCYVLVAACSGLAGMVLTSRLNSASPLALPSGELDAIAAVIIGGTRLGGGEGSVLPGTLIGVLILAAMDNGLILLGIDPDWQGLMKGSVIILAVGFDILQGRRSGRIRS
;
A
#
# COMPACT_ATOMS: atom_id res chain seq x y z
N ALA A 1 1.21 -0.07 5.98
CA ALA A 1 0.14 -0.85 6.66
C ALA A 1 -0.53 -0.08 7.80
N ARG A 2 0.19 0.72 8.62
CA ARG A 2 -0.43 1.46 9.75
C ARG A 2 -1.60 2.39 9.39
N VAL A 3 -1.54 3.07 8.25
CA VAL A 3 -2.67 3.87 7.76
C VAL A 3 -3.90 2.99 7.47
N ALA A 4 -3.69 1.79 6.94
CA ALA A 4 -4.77 0.82 6.70
C ALA A 4 -5.38 0.32 8.01
N ALA A 5 -4.56 0.05 9.03
CA ALA A 5 -5.05 -0.32 10.37
C ALA A 5 -5.89 0.80 11.01
N LEU A 6 -5.41 2.05 10.95
CA LEU A 6 -6.16 3.22 11.43
C LEU A 6 -7.50 3.35 10.71
N CYS A 7 -7.48 3.28 9.38
CA CYS A 7 -8.70 3.38 8.57
C CYS A 7 -9.65 2.21 8.84
N GLY A 8 -9.13 1.00 9.05
CA GLY A 8 -9.93 -0.16 9.45
C GLY A 8 -10.64 0.04 10.78
N ILE A 9 -9.98 0.66 11.76
CA ILE A 9 -10.58 1.02 13.07
C ILE A 9 -11.65 2.11 12.89
N VAL A 10 -11.37 3.17 12.12
CA VAL A 10 -12.35 4.23 11.82
C VAL A 10 -13.59 3.65 11.13
N VAL A 11 -13.38 2.76 10.17
CA VAL A 11 -14.45 2.07 9.45
C VAL A 11 -15.29 1.20 10.40
N ALA A 12 -14.65 0.43 11.28
CA ALA A 12 -15.35 -0.43 12.23
C ALA A 12 -16.11 0.35 13.33
N GLN A 13 -15.66 1.56 13.67
CA GLN A 13 -16.36 2.40 14.66
C GLN A 13 -17.57 3.10 14.08
N LEU A 14 -17.43 3.64 12.87
CA LEU A 14 -18.45 4.45 12.22
C LEU A 14 -19.36 3.61 11.32
N SER A 15 -19.27 2.28 11.38
CA SER A 15 -20.06 1.41 10.48
C SER A 15 -21.56 1.49 10.77
N GLY A 16 -21.93 1.75 12.03
CA GLY A 16 -23.32 1.93 12.46
C GLY A 16 -23.98 3.22 11.99
N ASP A 17 -23.18 4.25 11.63
CA ASP A 17 -23.68 5.54 11.13
C ASP A 17 -24.06 5.50 9.64
N GLY A 18 -23.89 4.34 9.00
CA GLY A 18 -24.25 4.07 7.62
C GLY A 18 -23.09 4.26 6.62
N PRO A 19 -23.21 3.64 5.44
CA PRO A 19 -22.08 3.43 4.52
C PRO A 19 -21.44 4.73 4.05
N ILE A 20 -22.24 5.77 3.80
CA ILE A 20 -21.76 7.05 3.27
C ILE A 20 -20.85 7.74 4.28
N VAL A 21 -21.27 7.82 5.54
CA VAL A 21 -20.50 8.47 6.62
C VAL A 21 -19.19 7.73 6.84
N THR A 22 -19.24 6.39 6.90
CA THR A 22 -18.05 5.56 7.10
C THR A 22 -17.04 5.72 5.97
N ILE A 23 -17.49 5.69 4.71
CA ILE A 23 -16.61 5.84 3.54
C ILE A 23 -15.99 7.24 3.50
N LEU A 24 -16.78 8.29 3.75
CA LEU A 24 -16.28 9.67 3.76
C LEU A 24 -15.28 9.91 4.89
N ALA A 25 -15.53 9.37 6.09
CA ALA A 25 -14.60 9.48 7.21
C ALA A 25 -13.28 8.76 6.91
N MET A 26 -13.34 7.53 6.37
CA MET A 26 -12.16 6.76 5.96
C MET A 26 -11.33 7.51 4.90
N LEU A 27 -11.99 8.02 3.86
CA LEU A 27 -11.33 8.81 2.81
C LEU A 27 -10.76 10.11 3.37
N GLY A 28 -11.48 10.80 4.26
CA GLY A 28 -11.01 12.02 4.92
C GLY A 28 -9.72 11.80 5.70
N VAL A 29 -9.66 10.76 6.53
CA VAL A 29 -8.45 10.38 7.27
C VAL A 29 -7.30 10.02 6.32
N SER A 30 -7.59 9.21 5.29
CA SER A 30 -6.59 8.79 4.31
C SER A 30 -6.00 9.99 3.54
N ILE A 31 -6.86 10.87 3.03
CA ILE A 31 -6.47 12.06 2.28
C ILE A 31 -5.69 13.01 3.18
N ALA A 32 -6.12 13.22 4.43
CA ALA A 32 -5.39 14.07 5.38
C ALA A 32 -3.97 13.57 5.61
N ILE A 33 -3.79 12.26 5.87
CA ILE A 33 -2.47 11.66 6.06
C ILE A 33 -1.61 11.78 4.80
N GLY A 34 -2.20 11.50 3.63
CA GLY A 34 -1.52 11.63 2.34
C GLY A 34 -1.10 13.07 2.04
N LEU A 35 -1.93 14.05 2.37
CA LEU A 35 -1.61 15.47 2.23
C LEU A 35 -0.50 15.89 3.19
N ILE A 36 -0.53 15.46 4.45
CA ILE A 36 0.52 15.77 5.42
C ILE A 36 1.86 15.22 4.94
N ASN A 37 1.92 13.93 4.60
CA ASN A 37 3.14 13.31 4.09
C ASN A 37 3.61 13.99 2.81
N GLY A 38 2.69 14.15 1.86
CA GLY A 38 2.99 14.74 0.56
C GLY A 38 3.50 16.17 0.67
N THR A 39 2.90 17.01 1.52
CA THR A 39 3.29 18.41 1.65
C THR A 39 4.61 18.58 2.39
N LEU A 40 4.86 17.80 3.44
CA LEU A 40 6.14 17.82 4.15
C LEU A 40 7.30 17.40 3.23
N ILE A 41 7.08 16.39 2.41
CA ILE A 41 8.11 15.88 1.50
C ILE A 41 8.30 16.82 0.31
N ALA A 42 7.21 17.24 -0.33
CA ALA A 42 7.28 18.05 -1.55
C ALA A 42 7.67 19.51 -1.28
N LYS A 43 7.05 20.15 -0.29
CA LYS A 43 7.23 21.60 -0.04
C LYS A 43 8.26 21.89 1.03
N ALA A 44 8.20 21.18 2.16
CA ALA A 44 9.18 21.37 3.24
C ALA A 44 10.51 20.65 2.96
N LYS A 45 10.60 19.88 1.87
CA LYS A 45 11.81 19.16 1.41
C LYS A 45 12.41 18.26 2.50
N VAL A 46 11.57 17.76 3.40
CA VAL A 46 11.98 16.79 4.40
C VAL A 46 12.22 15.45 3.71
N ASN A 47 13.26 14.73 4.13
CA ASN A 47 13.57 13.42 3.57
C ASN A 47 12.34 12.48 3.67
N PRO A 48 11.91 11.85 2.55
CA PRO A 48 10.76 10.95 2.54
C PRO A 48 10.79 9.88 3.63
N PHE A 49 11.96 9.29 3.88
CA PHE A 49 12.13 8.24 4.87
C PHE A 49 11.74 8.71 6.28
N VAL A 50 12.20 9.90 6.67
CA VAL A 50 11.93 10.47 7.99
C VAL A 50 10.44 10.76 8.17
N VAL A 51 9.80 11.34 7.16
CA VAL A 51 8.37 11.66 7.21
C VAL A 51 7.54 10.39 7.29
N THR A 52 7.80 9.39 6.46
CA THR A 52 7.02 8.15 6.45
C THR A 52 7.26 7.30 7.70
N LEU A 53 8.48 7.26 8.24
CA LEU A 53 8.79 6.55 9.48
C LEU A 53 8.13 7.23 10.67
N GLY A 54 8.16 8.56 10.74
CA GLY A 54 7.43 9.33 11.75
C GLY A 54 5.93 9.12 11.66
N MET A 55 5.37 9.17 10.44
CA MET A 55 3.95 8.91 10.20
C MET A 55 3.54 7.48 10.55
N LEU A 56 4.43 6.49 10.39
CA LEU A 56 4.20 5.11 10.83
C LEU A 56 3.94 5.08 12.34
N SER A 57 4.78 5.74 13.13
CA SER A 57 4.61 5.84 14.59
C SER A 57 3.35 6.63 14.97
N ILE A 58 3.09 7.76 14.31
CA ILE A 58 1.88 8.57 14.57
C ILE A 58 0.62 7.77 14.24
N ALA A 59 0.54 7.15 13.07
CA ALA A 59 -0.60 6.36 12.66
C ALA A 59 -0.81 5.16 13.59
N TYR A 60 0.26 4.51 14.04
CA TYR A 60 0.19 3.43 15.02
C TYR A 60 -0.39 3.92 16.36
N SER A 61 0.15 4.99 16.92
CA SER A 61 -0.35 5.57 18.17
C SER A 61 -1.80 6.05 18.06
N LEU A 62 -2.16 6.71 16.95
CA LEU A 62 -3.54 7.11 16.68
C LEU A 62 -4.48 5.91 16.58
N THR A 63 -4.03 4.82 15.95
CA THR A 63 -4.82 3.58 15.86
C THR A 63 -5.11 3.03 17.26
N LEU A 64 -4.12 3.03 18.16
CA LEU A 64 -4.29 2.60 19.55
C LEU A 64 -5.18 3.54 20.35
N LEU A 65 -5.01 4.85 20.22
CA LEU A 65 -5.81 5.85 20.93
C LEU A 65 -7.28 5.78 20.51
N VAL A 66 -7.55 5.74 19.20
CA VAL A 66 -8.91 5.67 18.67
C VAL A 66 -9.57 4.34 19.04
N SER A 67 -8.84 3.22 18.99
CA SER A 67 -9.38 1.90 19.36
C SER A 67 -9.46 1.62 20.86
N GLY A 68 -8.84 2.46 21.71
CA GLY A 68 -8.62 2.15 23.11
C GLY A 68 -7.76 0.89 23.33
N GLY A 69 -6.95 0.51 22.35
CA GLY A 69 -6.13 -0.71 22.35
C GLY A 69 -6.92 -2.01 22.16
N ARG A 70 -8.19 -1.95 21.78
CA ARG A 70 -9.09 -3.12 21.68
C ARG A 70 -9.39 -3.46 20.23
N VAL A 71 -9.71 -4.73 19.98
CA VAL A 71 -10.27 -5.18 18.71
C VAL A 71 -11.74 -4.76 18.64
N ILE A 72 -12.12 -4.09 17.56
CA ILE A 72 -13.48 -3.62 17.32
C ILE A 72 -14.15 -4.58 16.35
N ARG A 73 -15.21 -5.24 16.80
CA ARG A 73 -15.99 -6.16 15.96
C ARG A 73 -17.03 -5.39 15.16
N ASN A 74 -17.09 -5.66 13.86
CA ASN A 74 -18.13 -5.15 12.99
C ASN A 74 -19.34 -6.08 13.02
N HIS A 75 -20.52 -5.51 13.15
CA HIS A 75 -21.79 -6.25 13.11
C HIS A 75 -22.66 -5.82 11.92
N ASP A 76 -22.24 -4.80 11.16
CA ASP A 76 -23.06 -4.23 10.11
C ASP A 76 -22.99 -5.05 8.81
N PRO A 77 -24.15 -5.52 8.29
CA PRO A 77 -24.20 -6.39 7.11
C PRO A 77 -23.67 -5.71 5.84
N TRP A 78 -23.88 -4.40 5.71
CA TRP A 78 -23.42 -3.65 4.54
C TRP A 78 -21.90 -3.68 4.44
N LEU A 79 -21.19 -3.52 5.58
CA LEU A 79 -19.73 -3.51 5.60
C LEU A 79 -19.20 -4.92 5.36
N ALA A 80 -19.81 -5.96 5.92
CA ALA A 80 -19.47 -7.34 5.62
C ALA A 80 -19.61 -7.65 4.11
N SER A 81 -20.66 -7.12 3.46
CA SER A 81 -20.94 -7.37 2.04
C SER A 81 -19.88 -6.84 1.06
N VAL A 82 -19.06 -5.88 1.50
CA VAL A 82 -17.99 -5.25 0.68
C VAL A 82 -16.93 -6.26 0.25
N ALA A 83 -16.46 -7.10 1.17
CA ALA A 83 -15.39 -8.07 0.90
C ALA A 83 -15.81 -9.53 1.08
N GLN A 84 -16.95 -9.82 1.75
CA GLN A 84 -17.43 -11.19 1.98
C GLN A 84 -18.37 -11.69 0.89
N GLY A 85 -18.27 -13.00 0.65
CA GLY A 85 -19.00 -13.72 -0.38
C GLY A 85 -18.28 -13.72 -1.72
N ASP A 86 -18.89 -14.43 -2.66
CA ASP A 86 -18.28 -14.72 -3.96
C ASP A 86 -19.10 -14.10 -5.10
N ILE A 87 -18.43 -13.77 -6.18
CA ILE A 87 -19.04 -13.44 -7.47
C ILE A 87 -18.72 -14.61 -8.40
N GLY A 88 -19.64 -15.57 -8.46
CA GLY A 88 -19.38 -16.86 -9.12
C GLY A 88 -18.24 -17.60 -8.39
N PRO A 89 -17.14 -17.98 -9.07
CA PRO A 89 -16.04 -18.70 -8.44
C PRO A 89 -14.99 -17.81 -7.76
N ILE A 90 -15.11 -16.48 -7.86
CA ILE A 90 -14.06 -15.55 -7.41
C ILE A 90 -14.54 -14.81 -6.16
N PRO A 91 -13.75 -14.80 -5.06
CA PRO A 91 -14.07 -14.02 -3.87
C PRO A 91 -14.17 -12.52 -4.18
N LYS A 92 -15.17 -11.83 -3.63
CA LYS A 92 -15.37 -10.39 -3.85
C LYS A 92 -14.14 -9.55 -3.54
N ALA A 93 -13.40 -9.91 -2.48
CA ALA A 93 -12.14 -9.25 -2.12
C ALA A 93 -11.12 -9.24 -3.27
N VAL A 94 -11.03 -10.35 -4.03
CA VAL A 94 -10.14 -10.46 -5.20
C VAL A 94 -10.65 -9.58 -6.34
N VAL A 95 -11.97 -9.55 -6.58
CA VAL A 95 -12.57 -8.69 -7.60
C VAL A 95 -12.30 -7.21 -7.30
N LEU A 96 -12.47 -6.79 -6.06
CA LEU A 96 -12.20 -5.42 -5.63
C LEU A 96 -10.72 -5.06 -5.76
N PHE A 97 -9.82 -5.99 -5.39
CA PHE A 97 -8.40 -5.83 -5.60
C PHE A 97 -8.06 -5.66 -7.09
N LEU A 98 -8.58 -6.52 -7.96
CA LEU A 98 -8.35 -6.44 -9.41
C LEU A 98 -8.93 -5.16 -10.02
N LEU A 99 -10.08 -4.69 -9.53
CA LEU A 99 -10.67 -3.41 -9.93
C LEU A 99 -9.72 -2.27 -9.61
N VAL A 100 -9.25 -2.16 -8.36
CA VAL A 100 -8.31 -1.12 -7.93
C VAL A 100 -6.98 -1.23 -8.70
N ALA A 101 -6.43 -2.44 -8.84
CA ALA A 101 -5.20 -2.69 -9.58
C ALA A 101 -5.32 -2.26 -11.05
N THR A 102 -6.47 -2.53 -11.69
CA THR A 102 -6.75 -2.11 -13.07
C THR A 102 -6.86 -0.59 -13.19
N LEU A 103 -7.56 0.06 -12.25
CA LEU A 103 -7.68 1.52 -12.22
C LEU A 103 -6.31 2.19 -12.06
N VAL A 104 -5.48 1.70 -11.12
CA VAL A 104 -4.13 2.21 -10.89
C VAL A 104 -3.22 1.92 -12.08
N HIS A 105 -3.33 0.74 -12.69
CA HIS A 105 -2.61 0.41 -13.90
C HIS A 105 -2.96 1.37 -15.04
N PHE A 106 -4.24 1.60 -15.29
CA PHE A 106 -4.70 2.54 -16.32
C PHE A 106 -4.19 3.96 -16.03
N LEU A 107 -4.28 4.41 -14.78
CA LEU A 107 -3.75 5.70 -14.35
C LEU A 107 -2.25 5.83 -14.65
N LEU A 108 -1.45 4.80 -14.37
CA LEU A 108 -0.01 4.83 -14.59
C LEU A 108 0.42 4.60 -16.06
N SER A 109 -0.27 3.74 -16.79
CA SER A 109 0.15 3.33 -18.15
C SER A 109 -0.46 4.17 -19.27
N ARG A 110 -1.67 4.73 -19.06
CA ARG A 110 -2.43 5.41 -20.13
C ARG A 110 -2.59 6.91 -19.93
N THR A 111 -2.34 7.46 -18.74
CA THR A 111 -2.58 8.90 -18.50
C THR A 111 -1.31 9.75 -18.52
N GLN A 112 -1.49 11.07 -18.67
CA GLN A 112 -0.40 12.03 -18.50
C GLN A 112 0.21 11.94 -17.10
N PHE A 113 -0.61 11.75 -16.05
CA PHE A 113 -0.14 11.64 -14.67
C PHE A 113 0.93 10.53 -14.56
N GLY A 114 0.65 9.34 -15.08
CA GLY A 114 1.59 8.23 -15.10
C GLY A 114 2.93 8.56 -15.76
N ARG A 115 2.90 9.18 -16.96
CA ARG A 115 4.13 9.62 -17.65
C ARG A 115 4.99 10.55 -16.79
N HIS A 116 4.37 11.48 -16.08
CA HIS A 116 5.09 12.39 -15.17
C HIS A 116 5.67 11.64 -13.97
N VAL A 117 4.95 10.65 -13.42
CA VAL A 117 5.46 9.81 -12.31
C VAL A 117 6.71 9.06 -12.72
N TYR A 118 6.70 8.39 -13.89
CA TYR A 118 7.88 7.69 -14.39
C TYR A 118 9.03 8.64 -14.72
N ALA A 119 8.76 9.80 -15.32
CA ALA A 119 9.80 10.79 -15.62
C ALA A 119 10.48 11.32 -14.35
N VAL A 120 9.69 11.73 -13.35
CA VAL A 120 10.21 12.22 -12.06
C VAL A 120 10.99 11.13 -11.32
N GLY A 121 10.52 9.88 -11.38
CA GLY A 121 11.21 8.74 -10.80
C GLY A 121 12.55 8.43 -11.47
N GLY A 122 12.68 8.64 -12.79
CA GLY A 122 13.92 8.40 -13.51
C GLY A 122 14.97 9.50 -13.31
N ASN A 123 14.54 10.77 -13.31
CA ASN A 123 15.41 11.89 -12.99
C ASN A 123 14.61 13.10 -12.48
N PHE A 124 14.75 13.36 -11.17
CA PHE A 124 14.06 14.44 -10.47
C PHE A 124 14.43 15.83 -11.01
N GLU A 125 15.73 16.10 -11.17
CA GLU A 125 16.24 17.41 -11.59
C GLU A 125 15.88 17.70 -13.07
N ALA A 126 16.05 16.71 -13.95
CA ALA A 126 15.67 16.85 -15.36
C ALA A 126 14.16 17.09 -15.53
N SER A 127 13.33 16.41 -14.75
CA SER A 127 11.88 16.61 -14.76
C SER A 127 11.48 18.01 -14.32
N ARG A 128 12.15 18.56 -13.30
CA ARG A 128 11.93 19.93 -12.85
C ARG A 128 12.32 20.95 -13.92
N LEU A 129 13.45 20.75 -14.59
CA LEU A 129 13.90 21.61 -15.69
C LEU A 129 12.98 21.51 -16.92
N ALA A 130 12.35 20.35 -17.14
CA ALA A 130 11.35 20.14 -18.18
C ALA A 130 9.96 20.76 -17.88
N GLY A 131 9.83 21.54 -16.79
CA GLY A 131 8.60 22.26 -16.44
C GLY A 131 7.54 21.40 -15.71
N ILE A 132 7.87 20.18 -15.29
CA ILE A 132 6.96 19.34 -14.52
C ILE A 132 6.80 19.93 -13.12
N ARG A 133 5.56 20.10 -12.67
CA ARG A 133 5.24 20.54 -11.29
C ARG A 133 5.45 19.40 -10.29
N VAL A 134 6.72 19.06 -10.04
CA VAL A 134 7.14 17.90 -9.26
C VAL A 134 6.50 17.88 -7.87
N ASP A 135 6.44 19.03 -7.20
CA ASP A 135 5.87 19.12 -5.86
C ASP A 135 4.39 18.69 -5.81
N ARG A 136 3.59 19.15 -6.78
CA ARG A 136 2.17 18.76 -6.88
C ARG A 136 2.04 17.28 -7.22
N LEU A 137 2.90 16.77 -8.09
CA LEU A 137 2.91 15.36 -8.45
C LEU A 137 3.18 14.47 -7.22
N LEU A 138 4.21 14.79 -6.44
CA LEU A 138 4.55 14.08 -5.21
C LEU A 138 3.37 14.09 -4.22
N ILE A 139 2.76 15.26 -3.97
CA ILE A 139 1.61 15.36 -3.06
C ILE A 139 0.48 14.42 -3.50
N VAL A 140 0.12 14.44 -4.80
CA VAL A 140 -0.94 13.58 -5.33
C VAL A 140 -0.57 12.10 -5.19
N CYS A 141 0.69 11.72 -5.44
CA CYS A 141 1.15 10.35 -5.23
C CYS A 141 0.95 9.89 -3.77
N TYR A 142 1.34 10.70 -2.79
CA TYR A 142 1.15 10.35 -1.38
C TYR A 142 -0.32 10.27 -0.97
N VAL A 143 -1.18 11.13 -1.52
CA VAL A 143 -2.64 11.06 -1.33
C VAL A 143 -3.22 9.76 -1.91
N LEU A 144 -2.83 9.38 -3.14
CA LEU A 144 -3.29 8.14 -3.76
C LEU A 144 -2.83 6.90 -2.98
N VAL A 145 -1.57 6.86 -2.52
CA VAL A 145 -1.05 5.78 -1.69
C VAL A 145 -1.82 5.66 -0.36
N ALA A 146 -2.11 6.79 0.29
CA ALA A 146 -2.87 6.80 1.53
C ALA A 146 -4.33 6.37 1.31
N ALA A 147 -4.97 6.82 0.23
CA ALA A 147 -6.33 6.40 -0.13
C ALA A 147 -6.42 4.90 -0.43
N CYS A 148 -5.48 4.34 -1.21
CA CYS A 148 -5.38 2.90 -1.43
C CYS A 148 -5.15 2.13 -0.13
N SER A 149 -4.34 2.68 0.79
CA SER A 149 -4.14 2.09 2.12
C SER A 149 -5.43 2.08 2.94
N GLY A 150 -6.22 3.16 2.90
CA GLY A 150 -7.51 3.24 3.57
C GLY A 150 -8.52 2.22 3.04
N LEU A 151 -8.60 2.09 1.70
CA LEU A 151 -9.41 1.05 1.05
C LEU A 151 -8.96 -0.36 1.46
N ALA A 152 -7.66 -0.63 1.48
CA ALA A 152 -7.15 -1.92 1.95
C ALA A 152 -7.54 -2.21 3.41
N GLY A 153 -7.53 -1.18 4.26
CA GLY A 153 -8.03 -1.26 5.65
C GLY A 153 -9.52 -1.64 5.73
N MET A 154 -10.36 -0.96 4.95
CA MET A 154 -11.79 -1.27 4.85
C MET A 154 -12.05 -2.70 4.37
N VAL A 155 -11.33 -3.15 3.34
CA VAL A 155 -11.45 -4.50 2.80
C VAL A 155 -11.04 -5.55 3.84
N LEU A 156 -9.94 -5.30 4.57
CA LEU A 156 -9.51 -6.22 5.61
C LEU A 156 -10.52 -6.28 6.77
N THR A 157 -11.00 -5.14 7.24
CA THR A 157 -12.03 -5.06 8.30
C THR A 157 -13.30 -5.77 7.88
N SER A 158 -13.75 -5.53 6.64
CA SER A 158 -14.90 -6.21 6.04
C SER A 158 -14.68 -7.73 6.00
N ARG A 159 -13.51 -8.20 5.53
CA ARG A 159 -13.19 -9.63 5.42
C ARG A 159 -13.12 -10.34 6.78
N LEU A 160 -12.62 -9.67 7.81
CA LEU A 160 -12.43 -10.25 9.15
C LEU A 160 -13.60 -10.02 10.12
N ASN A 161 -14.65 -9.28 9.72
CA ASN A 161 -15.71 -8.77 10.62
C ASN A 161 -15.15 -8.08 11.88
N SER A 162 -13.92 -7.57 11.80
CA SER A 162 -13.24 -6.96 12.93
C SER A 162 -12.05 -6.15 12.45
N ALA A 163 -11.76 -5.09 13.20
CA ALA A 163 -10.58 -4.28 13.04
C ALA A 163 -9.71 -4.41 14.30
N SER A 164 -8.46 -4.82 14.11
CA SER A 164 -7.47 -4.91 15.18
C SER A 164 -6.45 -3.77 15.02
N PRO A 165 -6.07 -3.08 16.12
CA PRO A 165 -5.02 -2.06 16.05
C PRO A 165 -3.64 -2.63 15.67
N LEU A 166 -3.45 -3.94 15.87
CA LEU A 166 -2.23 -4.68 15.53
C LEU A 166 -2.27 -5.32 14.14
N ALA A 167 -3.30 -5.04 13.33
CA ALA A 167 -3.46 -5.63 12.01
C ALA A 167 -2.29 -5.27 11.05
N LEU A 168 -2.07 -6.15 10.06
CA LEU A 168 -0.96 -6.11 9.10
C LEU A 168 0.42 -5.95 9.79
N PRO A 169 0.82 -6.90 10.66
CA PRO A 169 2.19 -6.90 11.17
C PRO A 169 3.15 -6.98 9.99
N SER A 170 4.15 -6.09 9.97
CA SER A 170 5.15 -6.00 8.89
C SER A 170 4.58 -5.74 7.48
N GLY A 171 3.30 -5.36 7.35
CA GLY A 171 2.68 -5.17 6.04
C GLY A 171 3.27 -4.01 5.21
N GLU A 172 4.05 -3.12 5.83
CA GLU A 172 4.89 -2.17 5.10
C GLU A 172 5.97 -2.88 4.27
N LEU A 173 6.65 -3.86 4.88
CA LEU A 173 7.72 -4.62 4.23
C LEU A 173 7.15 -5.55 3.17
N ASP A 174 6.00 -6.17 3.42
CA ASP A 174 5.31 -7.02 2.43
C ASP A 174 4.92 -6.23 1.17
N ALA A 175 4.44 -4.98 1.35
CA ALA A 175 4.10 -4.12 0.23
C ALA A 175 5.34 -3.77 -0.61
N ILE A 176 6.47 -3.45 0.04
CA ILE A 176 7.75 -3.17 -0.62
C ILE A 176 8.27 -4.44 -1.33
N ALA A 177 8.19 -5.59 -0.68
CA ALA A 177 8.58 -6.87 -1.23
C ALA A 177 7.82 -7.21 -2.52
N ALA A 178 6.50 -7.04 -2.49
CA ALA A 178 5.63 -7.35 -3.62
C ALA A 178 6.00 -6.53 -4.86
N VAL A 179 6.23 -5.22 -4.72
CA VAL A 179 6.56 -4.37 -5.87
C VAL A 179 7.97 -4.62 -6.40
N ILE A 180 8.93 -4.96 -5.54
CA ILE A 180 10.31 -5.26 -5.95
C ILE A 180 10.41 -6.61 -6.64
N ILE A 181 9.80 -7.66 -6.07
CA ILE A 181 9.69 -8.97 -6.73
C ILE A 181 8.95 -8.84 -8.06
N GLY A 182 7.97 -7.94 -8.12
CA GLY A 182 7.26 -7.56 -9.34
C GLY A 182 8.07 -6.72 -10.35
N GLY A 183 9.34 -6.41 -10.08
CA GLY A 183 10.25 -5.72 -11.00
C GLY A 183 10.21 -4.20 -10.96
N THR A 184 9.70 -3.60 -9.89
CA THR A 184 9.78 -2.14 -9.67
C THR A 184 11.15 -1.77 -9.10
N ARG A 185 11.84 -0.79 -9.71
CA ARG A 185 13.16 -0.36 -9.24
C ARG A 185 13.05 0.55 -8.02
N LEU A 186 13.86 0.28 -7.00
CA LEU A 186 13.98 1.13 -5.80
C LEU A 186 14.44 2.56 -6.13
N GLY A 187 15.24 2.71 -7.18
CA GLY A 187 15.71 4.01 -7.66
C GLY A 187 14.64 4.84 -8.37
N GLY A 188 13.46 4.27 -8.65
CA GLY A 188 12.38 4.93 -9.38
C GLY A 188 12.53 4.84 -10.90
N GLY A 189 11.51 5.35 -11.60
CA GLY A 189 11.50 5.49 -13.07
C GLY A 189 11.11 4.23 -13.84
N GLU A 190 11.08 3.07 -13.21
CA GLU A 190 10.72 1.80 -13.85
C GLU A 190 9.84 0.92 -12.95
N GLY A 191 8.87 0.25 -13.57
CA GLY A 191 7.97 -0.68 -12.92
C GLY A 191 6.63 -0.79 -13.66
N SER A 192 5.89 -1.87 -13.43
CA SER A 192 4.55 -2.05 -13.97
C SER A 192 3.60 -2.62 -12.92
N VAL A 193 2.36 -2.16 -12.92
CA VAL A 193 1.31 -2.74 -12.06
C VAL A 193 0.90 -4.11 -12.60
N LEU A 194 0.61 -4.16 -13.90
CA LEU A 194 0.25 -5.36 -14.65
C LEU A 194 1.24 -5.47 -15.82
N PRO A 195 2.05 -6.55 -15.90
CA PRO A 195 2.03 -7.75 -15.06
C PRO A 195 2.84 -7.67 -13.75
N GLY A 196 3.77 -6.73 -13.61
CA GLY A 196 4.84 -6.77 -12.60
C GLY A 196 4.38 -6.93 -11.15
N THR A 197 3.80 -5.89 -10.57
CA THR A 197 3.38 -5.87 -9.16
C THR A 197 2.35 -6.97 -8.86
N LEU A 198 1.44 -7.25 -9.79
CA LEU A 198 0.46 -8.33 -9.62
C LEU A 198 1.15 -9.69 -9.42
N ILE A 199 2.16 -10.01 -10.23
CA ILE A 199 2.93 -11.25 -10.08
C ILE A 199 3.65 -11.28 -8.73
N GLY A 200 4.26 -10.17 -8.31
CA GLY A 200 4.93 -10.10 -7.01
C GLY A 200 3.98 -10.31 -5.83
N VAL A 201 2.78 -9.71 -5.86
CA VAL A 201 1.72 -9.96 -4.86
C VAL A 201 1.29 -11.42 -4.86
N LEU A 202 1.10 -12.03 -6.04
CA LEU A 202 0.71 -13.44 -6.16
C LEU A 202 1.78 -14.39 -5.63
N ILE A 203 3.07 -14.11 -5.87
CA ILE A 203 4.18 -14.91 -5.35
C ILE A 203 4.17 -14.88 -3.81
N LEU A 204 4.08 -13.69 -3.21
CA LEU A 204 4.05 -13.57 -1.75
C LEU A 204 2.80 -14.19 -1.14
N ALA A 205 1.64 -14.03 -1.78
CA ALA A 205 0.40 -14.67 -1.34
C ALA A 205 0.48 -16.20 -1.43
N ALA A 206 1.05 -16.74 -2.50
CA ALA A 206 1.27 -18.18 -2.66
C ALA A 206 2.26 -18.71 -1.62
N MET A 207 3.31 -17.94 -1.28
CA MET A 207 4.22 -18.28 -0.19
C MET A 207 3.51 -18.32 1.16
N ASP A 208 2.75 -17.27 1.53
CA ASP A 208 2.02 -17.23 2.80
C ASP A 208 1.06 -18.42 2.92
N ASN A 209 0.26 -18.69 1.88
CA ASN A 209 -0.66 -19.82 1.89
C ASN A 209 0.09 -21.16 1.88
N GLY A 210 1.19 -21.28 1.15
CA GLY A 210 2.02 -22.49 1.10
C GLY A 210 2.63 -22.83 2.45
N LEU A 211 3.20 -21.85 3.16
CA LEU A 211 3.76 -22.05 4.51
C LEU A 211 2.68 -22.48 5.51
N ILE A 212 1.49 -21.88 5.43
CA ILE A 212 0.35 -22.26 6.27
C ILE A 212 -0.10 -23.70 5.97
N LEU A 213 -0.22 -24.08 4.69
CA LEU A 213 -0.64 -25.42 4.28
C LEU A 213 0.39 -26.51 4.65
N LEU A 214 1.66 -26.16 4.70
CA LEU A 214 2.74 -27.03 5.19
C LEU A 214 2.79 -27.13 6.72
N GLY A 215 1.92 -26.41 7.44
CA GLY A 215 1.87 -26.42 8.89
C GLY A 215 3.08 -25.73 9.56
N ILE A 216 3.75 -24.82 8.85
CA ILE A 216 4.88 -24.07 9.39
C ILE A 216 4.35 -23.00 10.35
N ASP A 217 4.88 -23.00 11.58
CA ASP A 217 4.48 -22.05 12.61
C ASP A 217 4.60 -20.58 12.13
N PRO A 218 3.63 -19.71 12.48
CA PRO A 218 3.65 -18.30 12.09
C PRO A 218 4.93 -17.55 12.46
N ASP A 219 5.59 -17.96 13.54
CA ASP A 219 6.84 -17.35 14.01
C ASP A 219 7.98 -17.50 12.99
N TRP A 220 8.02 -18.61 12.23
CA TRP A 220 9.00 -18.82 11.17
C TRP A 220 8.68 -18.05 9.89
N GLN A 221 7.41 -17.71 9.66
CA GLN A 221 6.99 -17.01 8.44
C GLN A 221 7.65 -15.63 8.33
N GLY A 222 7.82 -14.92 9.45
CA GLY A 222 8.52 -13.63 9.48
C GLY A 222 9.98 -13.75 9.07
N LEU A 223 10.68 -14.78 9.55
CA LEU A 223 12.07 -15.06 9.19
C LEU A 223 12.19 -15.35 7.69
N MET A 224 11.38 -16.27 7.17
CA MET A 224 11.44 -16.67 5.76
C MET A 224 11.10 -15.50 4.82
N LYS A 225 10.07 -14.72 5.15
CA LYS A 225 9.72 -13.50 4.40
C LYS A 225 10.85 -12.49 4.41
N GLY A 226 11.41 -12.19 5.59
CA GLY A 226 12.55 -11.28 5.71
C GLY A 226 13.75 -11.70 4.85
N SER A 227 14.09 -13.00 4.86
CA SER A 227 15.17 -13.54 4.02
C SER A 227 14.90 -13.36 2.53
N VAL A 228 13.68 -13.67 2.07
CA VAL A 228 13.29 -13.51 0.66
C VAL A 228 13.35 -12.06 0.22
N ILE A 229 12.94 -11.12 1.08
CA ILE A 229 13.02 -9.69 0.79
C ILE A 229 14.48 -9.24 0.64
N ILE A 230 15.35 -9.61 1.59
CA ILE A 230 16.78 -9.27 1.53
C ILE A 230 17.41 -9.82 0.25
N LEU A 231 17.10 -11.07 -0.12
CA LEU A 231 17.59 -11.67 -1.35
C LEU A 231 17.07 -10.90 -2.58
N ALA A 232 15.76 -10.65 -2.67
CA ALA A 232 15.15 -9.95 -3.80
C ALA A 232 15.74 -8.55 -3.99
N VAL A 233 15.86 -7.77 -2.91
CA VAL A 233 16.45 -6.43 -2.91
C VAL A 233 17.94 -6.48 -3.23
N GLY A 234 18.68 -7.42 -2.65
CA GLY A 234 20.10 -7.62 -2.93
C GLY A 234 20.36 -7.92 -4.41
N PHE A 235 19.53 -8.77 -5.01
CA PHE A 235 19.61 -9.06 -6.44
C PHE A 235 19.27 -7.84 -7.31
N ASP A 236 18.27 -7.04 -6.95
CA ASP A 236 17.91 -5.81 -7.68
C ASP A 236 19.09 -4.82 -7.70
N ILE A 237 19.72 -4.57 -6.54
CA ILE A 237 20.88 -3.67 -6.43
C ILE A 237 22.08 -4.19 -7.25
N LEU A 238 22.34 -5.49 -7.22
CA LEU A 238 23.43 -6.12 -7.99
C LEU A 238 23.19 -6.02 -9.50
N GLN A 239 21.95 -6.20 -9.96
CA GLN A 239 21.58 -6.05 -11.37
C GLN A 239 21.69 -4.60 -11.85
N GLY A 240 21.22 -3.64 -11.04
CA GLY A 240 21.34 -2.21 -11.34
C GLY A 240 22.80 -1.77 -11.52
N ARG A 241 23.72 -2.27 -10.68
CA ARG A 241 25.17 -1.99 -10.80
C ARG A 241 25.79 -2.58 -12.07
N ARG A 242 25.33 -3.75 -12.54
CA ARG A 242 25.83 -4.35 -13.79
C ARG A 242 25.38 -3.57 -15.02
N SER A 243 24.15 -3.05 -15.03
CA SER A 243 23.64 -2.28 -16.18
C SER A 243 24.31 -0.91 -16.33
N GLY A 244 24.76 -0.28 -15.23
CA GLY A 244 25.52 0.96 -15.28
C GLY A 244 26.96 0.81 -15.80
N ARG A 245 27.52 -0.41 -15.76
CA ARG A 245 28.90 -0.71 -16.17
C ARG A 245 29.05 -1.07 -17.65
N ILE A 246 27.94 -1.24 -18.38
CA ILE A 246 27.93 -1.57 -19.82
C ILE A 246 27.76 -0.30 -20.68
N ARG A 247 27.47 0.86 -20.06
CA ARG A 247 27.29 2.16 -20.74
C ARG A 247 28.42 3.17 -20.51
N SER A 248 29.54 2.76 -19.90
CA SER A 248 30.76 3.57 -19.74
C SER A 248 31.83 3.13 -20.71
#